data_AF-A0A5J4L8G8-F1
#
_entry.id   AF-A0A5J4L8G8-F1
#
_cell.length_a   1.000
_cell.length_b   1.000
_cell.length_c   1.000
_cell.angle_alpha   90.00
_cell.angle_beta   90.00
_cell.angle_gamma   90.00
#
_symmetry.space_group_name_H-M   'P 1'
#
loop_
_entity.id
_entity.type
_entity.pdbx_description
1 polymer ?
#
loop_
_entity_poly.entity_id
_entity_poly.type
_entity_poly.pdbx_seq_one_letter_code
_entity_poly.pdbx_strand_id
1 'polypeptide(L)'
;MRRSDIFFAFIAINLILLIAFFSHSFFKQIKSDFTVQRAMVRSLGLTDLCLFTEARYTRHLSMADLNTPFQDYPLSFEHFPSGALIKPPSRKTSEL
;
A
#
# COMPACT_ATOMS: atom_id res chain seq x y z
N MET A 1 7.51 23.37 -36.85
CA MET A 1 7.24 23.12 -35.41
C MET A 1 8.33 23.80 -34.61
N ARG A 2 7.95 24.67 -33.66
CA ARG A 2 8.92 25.28 -32.76
C ARG A 2 9.38 24.21 -31.76
N ARG A 3 10.59 24.34 -31.22
CA ARG A 3 11.12 23.34 -30.25
C ARG A 3 10.25 23.21 -29.00
N SER A 4 9.51 24.27 -28.65
CA SER A 4 8.49 24.28 -27.60
C SER A 4 7.35 23.29 -27.88
N ASP A 5 6.90 23.18 -29.13
CA ASP A 5 5.74 22.37 -29.49
C ASP A 5 6.04 20.87 -29.29
N ILE A 6 7.29 20.48 -29.57
CA ILE A 6 7.80 19.11 -29.36
C ILE A 6 7.86 18.79 -27.87
N PHE A 7 8.32 19.73 -27.04
CA PHE A 7 8.38 19.56 -25.58
C PHE A 7 6.98 19.42 -24.97
N PHE A 8 6.03 20.25 -25.38
CA PHE A 8 4.64 20.14 -24.91
C PHE A 8 3.97 18.85 -25.37
N ALA A 9 4.20 18.42 -26.62
CA ALA A 9 3.72 17.13 -27.10
C ALA A 9 4.30 15.97 -26.27
N PHE A 10 5.60 16.00 -25.96
CA PHE A 10 6.24 15.01 -25.11
C PHE A 10 5.62 14.97 -23.70
N ILE A 11 5.42 16.13 -23.05
CA ILE A 11 4.77 16.19 -21.73
C ILE A 11 3.33 15.66 -21.81
N ALA A 12 2.57 16.06 -22.82
CA ALA A 12 1.18 15.62 -22.99
C ALA A 12 1.09 14.09 -23.14
N ILE A 13 1.99 13.48 -23.92
CA ILE A 13 2.08 12.02 -24.07
C ILE A 13 2.37 11.36 -22.72
N ASN A 14 3.34 11.87 -21.95
CA ASN A 14 3.66 11.33 -20.62
C ASN A 14 2.47 11.43 -19.66
N LEU A 15 1.73 12.54 -19.68
CA LEU A 15 0.51 12.74 -18.88
C LEU A 15 -0.58 11.75 -19.26
N ILE A 16 -0.80 11.53 -20.56
CA ILE A 16 -1.77 10.55 -21.06
C ILE A 16 -1.38 9.13 -20.62
N LEU A 17 -0.11 8.76 -20.75
CA LEU A 17 0.40 7.47 -20.30
C LEU A 17 0.19 7.29 -18.78
N LEU A 18 0.50 8.32 -17.99
CA LEU A 18 0.31 8.29 -16.54
C LEU A 18 -1.17 8.05 -16.17
N ILE A 19 -2.08 8.78 -16.80
CA ILE A 19 -3.53 8.60 -16.58
C ILE A 19 -3.97 7.19 -16.98
N ALA A 20 -3.47 6.67 -18.10
CA ALA A 20 -3.77 5.31 -18.55
C ALA A 20 -3.30 4.25 -17.54
N PHE A 21 -2.11 4.42 -16.95
CA PHE A 21 -1.59 3.53 -15.90
C PHE A 21 -2.48 3.53 -14.64
N PHE A 22 -2.84 4.71 -14.14
CA PHE A 22 -3.72 4.81 -12.98
C PHE A 22 -5.11 4.23 -13.25
N SER A 23 -5.67 4.54 -14.42
CA SER A 23 -6.96 3.98 -14.87
C SER A 23 -6.89 2.45 -14.92
N HIS A 24 -5.87 1.89 -15.56
CA HIS A 24 -5.67 0.43 -15.61
C HIS A 24 -5.54 -0.17 -14.21
N SER A 25 -4.78 0.45 -13.31
CA SER A 25 -4.64 -0.02 -11.93
C SER A 25 -5.96 0.05 -11.14
N PHE A 26 -6.81 1.04 -11.43
CA PHE A 26 -8.09 1.21 -10.74
C PHE A 26 -9.12 0.18 -11.20
N PHE A 27 -9.20 -0.08 -12.52
CA PHE A 27 -10.06 -1.12 -13.08
C PHE A 27 -9.58 -2.53 -12.76
N LYS A 28 -8.26 -2.71 -12.65
CA LYS A 28 -7.63 -3.96 -12.24
C LYS A 28 -7.44 -3.99 -10.73
N GLN A 29 -8.54 -3.79 -9.99
CA GLN A 29 -8.62 -4.22 -8.59
C GLN A 29 -8.57 -5.74 -8.58
N ILE A 30 -7.35 -6.27 -8.68
CA ILE A 30 -7.04 -7.67 -8.55
C ILE A 30 -7.64 -8.07 -7.21
N LYS A 31 -8.69 -8.89 -7.24
CA LYS A 31 -9.00 -9.79 -6.13
C LYS A 31 -7.75 -10.66 -6.01
N SER A 32 -6.79 -10.20 -5.23
CA SER A 32 -5.61 -10.95 -4.89
C SER A 32 -6.14 -12.14 -4.10
N ASP A 33 -6.25 -13.27 -4.80
CA ASP A 33 -6.67 -14.50 -4.19
C ASP A 33 -5.54 -14.98 -3.28
N PHE A 34 -5.67 -14.65 -2.01
CA PHE A 34 -4.73 -15.04 -0.97
C PHE A 34 -5.06 -16.43 -0.40
N THR A 35 -5.84 -17.27 -1.08
CA THR A 35 -6.25 -18.60 -0.57
C THR A 35 -5.07 -19.48 -0.23
N VAL A 36 -4.06 -19.56 -1.10
CA VAL A 36 -2.85 -20.37 -0.89
C VAL A 36 -2.05 -19.83 0.30
N GLN A 37 -1.84 -18.51 0.34
CA GLN A 37 -1.11 -17.84 1.42
C GLN A 37 -1.84 -18.03 2.76
N ARG A 38 -3.17 -17.91 2.78
CA ARG A 38 -3.99 -18.13 3.97
C ARG A 38 -3.96 -19.59 4.44
N ALA A 39 -3.95 -20.56 3.52
CA ALA A 39 -3.79 -21.97 3.85
C ALA A 39 -2.42 -22.24 4.49
N MET A 40 -1.36 -21.61 3.98
CA MET A 40 0.00 -21.70 4.53
C MET A 40 0.10 -21.06 5.92
N VAL A 41 -0.47 -19.88 6.14
CA VAL A 41 -0.55 -19.25 7.48
C VAL A 41 -1.22 -20.19 8.48
N ARG A 42 -2.32 -20.82 8.06
CA ARG A 42 -3.04 -21.77 8.92
C ARG A 42 -2.22 -23.03 9.19
N SER A 43 -1.53 -23.60 8.20
CA SER A 43 -0.74 -24.83 8.39
C SER A 43 0.50 -24.60 9.25
N LEU A 44 1.11 -23.42 9.18
CA LEU A 44 2.28 -23.03 9.96
C LEU A 44 1.94 -22.47 11.34
N GLY A 45 0.65 -22.30 11.67
CA GLY A 45 0.21 -21.71 12.94
C GLY A 45 0.58 -20.24 13.09
N LEU A 46 0.75 -19.51 11.98
CA LEU A 46 1.08 -18.08 11.99
C LEU A 46 -0.16 -17.24 12.27
N THR A 47 0.01 -16.11 12.95
CA THR A 47 -1.10 -15.20 13.28
C THR A 47 -1.67 -14.51 12.04
N ASP A 48 -0.81 -14.05 11.13
CA ASP A 48 -1.19 -13.49 9.83
C ASP A 48 -0.06 -13.60 8.79
N LEU A 49 -0.29 -13.06 7.60
CA LEU A 49 0.71 -12.96 6.55
C LEU A 49 1.65 -11.79 6.79
N CYS A 50 2.95 -12.09 6.82
CA CYS A 50 4.01 -11.10 6.80
C CYS A 50 4.12 -10.46 5.41
N LEU A 51 3.46 -9.30 5.20
CA LEU A 51 3.45 -8.61 3.90
C LEU A 51 4.74 -7.80 3.64
N PHE A 52 5.33 -7.27 4.70
CA PHE A 52 6.54 -6.45 4.65
C PHE A 52 7.45 -6.86 5.80
N THR A 53 8.76 -6.93 5.59
CA THR A 53 9.71 -7.33 6.64
C THR A 53 10.34 -6.15 7.38
N GLU A 54 10.11 -4.94 6.89
CA GLU A 54 10.77 -3.71 7.34
C GLU A 54 10.14 -3.10 8.61
N ALA A 55 9.11 -2.26 8.50
CA ALA A 55 8.45 -1.64 9.65
C ALA A 55 7.68 -2.68 10.50
N ARG A 56 7.84 -2.62 11.84
CA ARG A 56 7.30 -3.63 12.77
C ARG A 56 5.78 -3.75 12.70
N TYR A 57 5.08 -2.63 12.63
CA TYR A 57 3.62 -2.58 12.54
C TYR A 57 3.09 -2.99 11.15
N THR A 58 3.98 -3.18 10.16
CA THR A 58 3.65 -3.60 8.79
C THR A 58 3.89 -5.09 8.53
N ARG A 59 4.57 -5.79 9.46
CA ARG A 59 4.80 -7.24 9.43
C ARG A 59 3.54 -8.02 9.73
N HIS A 60 2.95 -7.78 10.90
CA HIS A 60 1.75 -8.49 11.32
C HIS A 60 0.66 -7.46 11.61
N LEU A 61 -0.11 -7.09 10.59
CA LEU A 61 -1.15 -6.04 10.70
C LEU A 61 -2.17 -6.35 11.80
N SER A 62 -2.41 -7.63 12.10
CA SER A 62 -3.29 -8.05 13.20
C SER A 62 -2.70 -7.82 14.58
N MET A 63 -1.37 -7.79 14.69
CA MET A 63 -0.60 -7.65 15.92
C MET A 63 0.21 -6.33 15.94
N ALA A 64 -0.18 -5.38 15.09
CA ALA A 64 0.47 -4.08 15.03
C ALA A 64 0.20 -3.34 16.35
N ASP A 65 1.28 -3.04 17.06
CA ASP A 65 1.22 -2.26 18.30
C ASP A 65 0.72 -0.85 17.98
N LEU A 66 -0.35 -0.42 18.66
CA LEU A 66 -0.88 0.94 18.54
C LEU A 66 0.03 1.96 19.23
N ASN A 67 0.96 1.51 20.06
CA ASN A 67 1.74 2.38 20.95
C ASN A 67 3.21 1.99 21.00
N THR A 68 3.85 1.89 19.83
CA THR A 68 5.31 1.71 19.75
C THR A 68 6.01 2.96 20.32
N PRO A 69 6.91 2.84 21.33
CA PRO A 69 7.74 3.97 21.73
C PRO A 69 8.52 4.47 20.51
N PHE A 70 8.64 5.79 20.35
CA PHE A 70 9.12 6.53 19.16
C PHE A 70 8.10 6.88 18.06
N GLN A 71 6.81 6.54 18.23
CA GLN A 71 5.71 7.01 17.36
C GLN A 71 5.76 6.51 15.91
N ASP A 72 6.27 5.31 15.66
CA ASP A 72 6.13 4.70 14.33
C ASP A 72 4.66 4.26 14.14
N TYR A 73 3.94 4.94 13.25
CA TYR A 73 2.57 4.65 12.87
C TYR A 73 2.38 4.80 11.36
N PRO A 74 1.30 4.23 10.76
CA PRO A 74 1.05 4.38 9.33
C PRO A 74 1.07 5.85 8.89
N LEU A 75 1.85 6.20 7.87
CA LEU A 75 2.09 7.57 7.39
C LEU A 75 2.91 8.48 8.34
N SER A 76 3.62 7.92 9.32
CA SER A 76 4.64 8.65 10.10
C SER A 76 5.87 8.97 9.26
N PHE A 77 6.68 9.95 9.69
CA PHE A 77 7.97 10.25 9.09
C PHE A 77 9.00 9.21 9.53
N GLU A 78 8.99 8.07 8.85
CA GLU A 78 9.96 6.99 9.06
C GLU A 78 10.74 6.68 7.77
N HIS A 79 11.77 5.84 7.90
CA HIS A 79 12.62 5.45 6.78
C HIS A 79 12.04 4.29 5.94
N PHE A 80 11.00 3.62 6.43
CA PHE A 80 10.45 2.42 5.82
C PHE A 80 9.33 2.77 4.82
N PRO A 81 9.49 2.49 3.51
CA PRO A 81 8.45 2.76 2.51
C PRO A 81 7.12 2.03 2.78
N SER A 82 7.10 0.85 3.40
CA SER A 82 5.85 0.12 3.70
C SER A 82 4.88 0.91 4.58
N GLY A 83 5.40 1.79 5.44
CA GLY A 83 4.58 2.65 6.29
C GLY A 83 3.68 3.61 5.50
N ALA A 84 4.09 4.00 4.29
CA ALA A 84 3.30 4.84 3.39
C ALA A 84 2.23 4.07 2.60
N LEU A 85 2.36 2.74 2.50
CA LEU A 85 1.45 1.87 1.76
C LEU A 85 0.30 1.34 2.62
N ILE A 86 0.49 1.31 3.95
CA ILE A 86 -0.49 0.83 4.89
C ILE A 86 -1.39 1.99 5.34
N LYS A 87 -2.70 1.75 5.27
CA LYS A 87 -3.68 2.73 5.75
C LYS A 87 -3.81 2.62 7.26
N PRO A 88 -4.03 3.73 7.97
CA PRO A 88 -4.41 3.68 9.37
C PRO A 88 -5.70 2.85 9.53
N PRO A 89 -5.87 2.14 10.66
CA PRO A 89 -7.04 1.31 10.89
C PRO A 89 -8.32 2.15 10.81
N SER A 90 -9.34 1.64 10.11
CA SER A 90 -10.65 2.30 10.06
C SER A 90 -11.25 2.31 11.46
N ARG A 91 -11.40 3.49 12.07
CA ARG A 91 -12.13 3.63 13.34
C ARG A 91 -13.55 3.14 13.09
N LYS A 92 -13.88 1.94 13.58
CA LYS A 92 -15.28 1.54 13.69
C LYS A 92 -15.86 2.41 14.80
N THR A 93 -16.66 3.41 14.45
CA THR A 93 -17.55 4.07 15.41
C THR A 93 -18.50 2.98 15.88
N SER A 94 -18.20 2.35 17.01
CA SER A 94 -19.19 1.56 17.73
C SER A 94 -20.22 2.55 18.22
N GLU A 95 -21.36 2.61 17.53
CA GLU A 95 -22.59 3.13 18.11
C GLU A 95 -22.82 2.35 19.41
N LEU A 96 -22.78 3.08 20.53
CA LEU A 96 -23.28 2.65 21.83
C LEU A 96 -24.80 2.86 21.86
#